data_AF-A0A426Y888-F1
#
_entry.id   AF-A0A426Y888-F1
#
_cell.length_a   1.000
_cell.length_b   1.000
_cell.length_c   1.000
_cell.angle_alpha   90.00
_cell.angle_beta   90.00
_cell.angle_gamma   90.00
#
_symmetry.space_group_name_H-M   'P 1'
#
loop_
_entity.id
_entity.type
_entity.pdbx_description
1 polymer ?
#
loop_
_entity_poly.entity_id
_entity_poly.type
_entity_poly.pdbx_seq_one_letter_code
_entity_poly.pdbx_strand_id
1 'polypeptide(L)'
;MVQAIPGVPKIKDKYNPATWMLEVSSVAAEVRLQMDFAEHYESSALYRRNKALVVGEFSKPAAGTNDLYFPTQYSQSAWGQFEACLWKQWWTYWRSPDYNLVRFFFTLVTALLLGSIFWRIGEERWVDAGTCRFSAAIILTELGVVVQGKRNQSSDRDRGDVCGGHVRRR
;
A
#
# COMPACT_ATOMS: atom_id res chain seq x y z
N MET A 1 10.21 -16.82 30.70
CA MET A 1 11.38 -15.93 30.75
C MET A 1 11.01 -14.56 31.33
N VAL A 2 10.20 -13.76 30.65
CA VAL A 2 9.88 -12.39 31.11
C VAL A 2 9.07 -12.33 32.40
N GLN A 3 8.12 -13.25 32.61
CA GLN A 3 7.36 -13.35 33.88
C GLN A 3 8.23 -13.72 35.10
N ALA A 4 9.43 -14.27 34.91
CA ALA A 4 10.32 -14.66 35.99
C ALA A 4 11.25 -13.52 36.44
N ILE A 5 11.22 -12.39 35.75
CA ILE A 5 12.06 -11.22 36.04
C ILE A 5 11.44 -10.46 37.22
N PRO A 6 12.20 -10.19 38.30
CA PRO A 6 11.73 -9.38 39.41
C PRO A 6 11.30 -7.98 38.94
N GLY A 7 10.08 -7.57 39.29
CA GLY A 7 9.53 -6.24 38.91
C GLY A 7 8.64 -6.23 37.67
N VAL A 8 8.52 -7.34 36.95
CA VAL A 8 7.55 -7.48 35.85
C VAL A 8 6.16 -7.85 36.44
N PRO A 9 5.08 -7.12 36.10
CA PRO A 9 3.74 -7.46 36.55
C PRO A 9 3.28 -8.77 35.93
N LYS A 10 2.74 -9.69 36.73
CA LYS A 10 2.19 -10.96 36.23
C LYS A 10 0.98 -10.71 35.33
N ILE A 11 0.78 -11.57 34.34
CA ILE A 11 -0.40 -11.51 33.48
C ILE A 11 -1.66 -11.74 34.32
N LYS A 12 -2.70 -10.93 34.08
CA LYS A 12 -4.00 -11.08 34.73
C LYS A 12 -4.83 -12.12 34.00
N ASP A 13 -5.67 -12.85 34.73
CA ASP A 13 -6.63 -13.78 34.13
C ASP A 13 -7.54 -13.06 33.14
N LYS A 14 -7.75 -13.68 31.97
CA LYS A 14 -8.53 -13.15 30.83
C LYS A 14 -7.92 -11.94 30.12
N TYR A 15 -6.66 -11.58 30.40
CA TYR A 15 -5.96 -10.52 29.66
C TYR A 15 -5.27 -11.08 28.41
N ASN A 16 -5.20 -10.30 27.33
CA ASN A 16 -4.54 -10.73 26.10
C ASN A 16 -3.02 -10.87 26.33
N PRO A 17 -2.44 -12.08 26.19
CA PRO A 17 -1.02 -12.29 26.42
C PRO A 17 -0.12 -11.51 25.46
N ALA A 18 -0.56 -11.26 24.22
CA ALA A 18 0.21 -10.47 23.27
C ALA A 18 0.29 -9.00 23.69
N THR A 19 -0.83 -8.43 24.14
CA THR A 19 -0.87 -7.06 24.68
C THR A 19 -0.03 -6.94 25.95
N TRP A 20 -0.15 -7.89 26.87
CA TRP A 20 0.66 -7.90 28.09
C TRP A 20 2.16 -7.94 27.78
N MET A 21 2.58 -8.79 26.85
CA MET A 21 3.98 -8.90 26.46
C MET A 21 4.53 -7.57 25.93
N LEU A 22 3.78 -6.88 25.07
CA LEU A 22 4.18 -5.57 24.53
C LEU A 22 4.30 -4.48 25.60
N GLU A 23 3.41 -4.48 26.59
CA GLU A 23 3.45 -3.53 27.70
C GLU A 23 4.68 -3.75 28.58
N VAL A 24 4.95 -5.01 28.93
CA VAL A 24 6.06 -5.35 29.84
C VAL A 24 7.43 -5.33 29.18
N SER A 25 7.50 -5.46 27.85
CA SER A 25 8.74 -5.33 27.06
C SER A 25 8.85 -3.98 26.34
N SER A 26 8.11 -2.97 26.80
CA SER A 26 8.19 -1.61 26.24
C SER A 26 9.44 -0.88 26.73
N VAL A 27 9.91 0.11 25.96
CA VAL A 27 11.05 0.98 26.35
C VAL A 27 10.81 1.63 27.72
N ALA A 28 9.57 2.02 28.01
CA ALA A 28 9.21 2.58 29.31
C ALA A 28 9.39 1.57 30.46
N ALA A 29 9.15 0.29 30.21
CA ALA A 29 9.37 -0.79 31.17
C ALA A 29 10.86 -1.10 31.35
N GLU A 30 11.65 -1.07 30.28
CA GLU A 30 13.11 -1.24 30.31
C GLU A 30 13.81 -0.17 31.15
N VAL A 31 13.42 1.10 30.96
CA VAL A 31 13.95 2.23 31.76
C VAL A 31 13.58 2.07 33.24
N ARG A 32 12.36 1.63 33.53
CA ARG A 32 11.90 1.42 34.92
C ARG A 32 12.64 0.28 35.61
N LEU A 33 12.96 -0.79 34.87
CA LEU A 33 13.64 -1.98 35.37
C LEU A 33 15.17 -1.87 35.26
N GLN A 34 15.68 -0.81 34.62
CA GLN A 34 17.09 -0.59 34.29
C GLN A 34 17.74 -1.82 33.63
N MET A 35 17.02 -2.45 32.70
CA MET A 35 17.49 -3.64 32.00
C MET A 35 17.11 -3.58 30.53
N ASP A 36 18.00 -4.08 29.67
CA ASP A 36 17.72 -4.33 28.25
C ASP A 36 17.18 -5.76 28.10
N PHE A 37 15.95 -5.90 27.60
CA PHE A 37 15.35 -7.21 27.40
C PHE A 37 16.01 -8.00 26.27
N ALA A 38 16.57 -7.33 25.26
CA ALA A 38 17.26 -7.98 24.16
C ALA A 38 18.56 -8.65 24.65
N GLU A 39 19.39 -7.91 25.38
CA GLU A 39 20.62 -8.45 25.98
C GLU A 39 20.33 -9.55 27.00
N HIS A 40 19.29 -9.36 27.83
CA HIS A 40 18.85 -10.39 28.77
C HIS A 40 18.37 -11.67 28.07
N TYR A 41 17.74 -11.55 26.90
CA TYR A 41 17.37 -12.71 26.08
C TYR A 41 18.60 -13.45 25.54
N GLU A 42 19.58 -12.74 25.00
CA GLU A 42 20.80 -13.34 24.45
C GLU A 42 21.62 -14.13 25.48
N SER A 43 21.71 -13.63 26.72
CA SER A 43 22.42 -14.31 27.81
C SER A 43 21.66 -15.54 28.36
N SER A 44 20.36 -15.64 28.10
CA SER A 44 19.50 -16.66 28.68
C SER A 44 19.78 -18.08 28.16
N ALA A 45 19.43 -19.08 28.98
CA ALA A 45 19.48 -20.48 28.56
C ALA A 45 18.50 -20.80 27.42
N LEU A 46 17.41 -20.01 27.31
CA LEU A 46 16.40 -20.18 26.27
C LEU A 46 16.98 -19.84 24.89
N TYR A 47 17.71 -18.73 24.77
CA TYR A 47 18.40 -18.35 23.53
C TYR A 47 19.41 -19.42 23.11
N ARG A 48 20.24 -19.91 24.05
CA ARG A 48 21.22 -20.97 23.76
C ARG A 48 20.56 -22.27 23.26
N ARG A 49 19.47 -22.71 23.89
CA ARG A 49 18.70 -23.88 23.45
C ARG A 49 18.08 -23.67 22.08
N ASN A 50 17.42 -22.53 21.85
CA ASN A 50 16.81 -22.21 20.56
C ASN A 50 17.87 -22.14 19.45
N LYS A 51 19.02 -21.53 19.71
CA LYS A 51 20.14 -21.48 18.76
C LYS A 51 20.68 -22.88 18.45
N ALA A 52 20.81 -23.74 19.46
CA ALA A 52 21.24 -25.13 19.26
C ALA A 52 20.23 -25.94 18.43
N LEU A 53 18.92 -25.76 18.65
CA LEU A 53 17.87 -26.40 17.85
C LEU A 53 17.85 -25.88 16.42
N VAL A 54 17.95 -24.57 16.24
CA VAL A 54 17.98 -23.96 14.90
C VAL A 54 19.20 -24.44 14.11
N VAL A 55 20.41 -24.40 14.68
CA VAL A 55 21.63 -24.83 13.97
C VAL A 55 21.73 -26.35 13.85
N GLY A 56 21.25 -27.08 14.85
CA GLY A 56 21.38 -28.53 14.94
C GLY A 56 20.34 -29.31 14.15
N GLU A 57 19.09 -28.86 14.16
CA GLU A 57 17.94 -29.61 13.63
C GLU A 57 17.26 -28.87 12.47
N PHE A 58 16.91 -27.59 12.63
CA PHE A 58 16.09 -26.88 11.62
C PHE A 58 16.88 -26.33 10.44
N SER A 59 18.17 -26.02 10.63
CA SER A 59 19.05 -25.50 9.58
C SER A 59 19.62 -26.61 8.70
N LYS A 60 19.40 -27.88 9.05
CA LYS A 60 19.85 -29.03 8.27
C LYS A 60 18.63 -29.66 7.60
N PRO A 61 18.61 -29.81 6.27
CA PRO A 61 17.55 -30.57 5.62
C PRO A 61 17.58 -32.03 6.11
N ALA A 62 16.41 -32.67 6.15
CA ALA A 62 16.30 -34.08 6.54
C ALA A 62 17.17 -34.96 5.64
N ALA A 63 17.73 -36.06 6.17
CA ALA A 63 18.61 -36.94 5.43
C ALA A 63 17.94 -37.45 4.13
N GLY A 64 18.48 -37.07 2.97
CA GLY A 64 17.92 -37.38 1.65
C GLY A 64 17.10 -36.26 1.00
N THR A 65 16.92 -35.11 1.66
CA THR A 65 16.28 -33.92 1.08
C THR A 65 17.31 -32.82 0.82
N ASN A 66 17.15 -32.08 -0.29
CA ASN A 66 17.99 -30.93 -0.59
C ASN A 66 17.53 -29.72 0.24
N ASP A 67 18.46 -28.81 0.54
CA ASP A 67 18.13 -27.53 1.15
C ASP A 67 17.12 -26.74 0.29
N LEU A 68 16.33 -25.87 0.92
CA LEU A 68 15.26 -25.12 0.25
C LEU A 68 15.89 -24.12 -0.74
N TYR A 69 16.10 -24.59 -1.97
CA TYR A 69 16.68 -23.82 -3.04
C TYR A 69 15.57 -23.24 -3.92
N PHE A 70 15.46 -21.91 -3.91
CA PHE A 70 14.57 -21.20 -4.83
C PHE A 70 15.34 -20.92 -6.13
N PRO A 71 14.99 -21.57 -7.26
CA PRO A 71 15.72 -21.39 -8.53
C PRO A 71 15.54 -19.99 -9.13
N THR A 72 14.57 -19.23 -8.66
CA THR A 72 14.27 -17.88 -9.13
C THR A 72 13.93 -16.98 -7.94
N GLN A 73 14.29 -15.70 -8.03
CA GLN A 73 13.98 -14.70 -6.99
C GLN A 73 12.47 -14.47 -6.81
N TYR A 74 11.67 -14.79 -7.83
CA TYR A 74 10.22 -14.55 -7.85
C TYR A 74 9.45 -15.83 -8.13
N SER A 75 8.35 -16.04 -7.41
CA SER A 75 7.52 -17.25 -7.53
C SER A 75 6.86 -17.45 -8.91
N GLN A 76 6.73 -16.39 -9.71
CA GLN A 76 6.08 -16.40 -11.01
C GLN A 76 6.84 -15.51 -11.99
N SER A 77 6.74 -15.82 -13.29
CA SER A 77 7.33 -15.02 -14.35
C SER A 77 6.78 -13.58 -14.35
N ALA A 78 7.55 -12.63 -14.87
CA ALA A 78 7.13 -11.23 -14.97
C ALA A 78 5.79 -11.08 -15.71
N TRP A 79 5.55 -11.94 -16.71
CA TRP A 79 4.31 -11.95 -17.47
C TRP A 79 3.10 -12.39 -16.64
N GLY A 80 3.24 -13.45 -15.84
CA GLY A 80 2.16 -13.90 -14.96
C GLY A 80 1.79 -12.85 -13.89
N GLN A 81 2.79 -12.12 -13.39
CA GLN A 81 2.56 -11.00 -12.48
C GLN A 81 1.86 -9.83 -13.17
N PHE A 82 2.23 -9.54 -14.43
CA PHE A 82 1.60 -8.50 -15.22
C PHE A 82 0.12 -8.81 -15.49
N GLU A 83 -0.20 -10.04 -15.90
CA GLU A 83 -1.59 -10.47 -16.11
C GLU A 83 -2.41 -10.40 -14.81
N ALA A 84 -1.84 -10.86 -13.69
CA ALA A 84 -2.49 -10.75 -12.40
C ALA A 84 -2.74 -9.30 -11.97
N CYS A 85 -1.81 -8.39 -12.26
CA CYS A 85 -1.96 -6.96 -12.02
C CYS A 85 -3.05 -6.34 -12.90
N LEU A 86 -3.08 -6.68 -14.19
CA LEU A 86 -4.14 -6.23 -15.11
C LEU A 86 -5.51 -6.76 -14.68
N TRP A 87 -5.60 -8.03 -14.29
CA TRP A 87 -6.84 -8.63 -13.80
C TRP A 87 -7.36 -7.93 -12.54
N LYS A 88 -6.48 -7.66 -11.58
CA LYS A 88 -6.83 -6.89 -10.37
C LYS A 88 -7.24 -5.46 -10.70
N GLN A 89 -6.55 -4.81 -11.64
CA GLN A 89 -6.90 -3.47 -12.09
C GLN A 89 -8.26 -3.45 -12.76
N TRP A 90 -8.56 -4.44 -13.60
CA TRP A 90 -9.85 -4.61 -14.28
C TRP A 90 -10.99 -4.83 -13.28
N TRP A 91 -10.78 -5.73 -12.30
CA TRP A 91 -11.77 -5.98 -11.26
C TRP A 91 -12.03 -4.75 -10.39
N THR A 92 -10.97 -4.04 -10.01
CA THR A 92 -11.10 -2.79 -9.25
C THR A 92 -11.85 -1.75 -10.07
N TYR A 93 -11.52 -1.63 -11.36
CA TYR A 93 -12.18 -0.72 -12.30
C TYR A 93 -13.69 -0.97 -12.40
N TRP A 94 -14.12 -2.24 -12.46
CA TRP A 94 -15.54 -2.59 -12.47
C TRP A 94 -16.25 -2.39 -11.13
N ARG A 95 -15.51 -2.36 -10.02
CA ARG A 95 -16.06 -2.18 -8.66
C ARG A 95 -16.17 -0.71 -8.24
N SER A 96 -15.53 0.23 -8.96
CA SER A 96 -15.63 1.69 -8.75
C SER A 96 -15.90 2.46 -10.06
N PRO A 97 -17.11 2.31 -10.64
CA PRO A 97 -17.46 2.90 -11.93
C PRO A 97 -17.69 4.43 -11.89
N ASP A 98 -17.90 5.03 -10.71
CA ASP A 98 -18.38 6.42 -10.58
C ASP A 98 -17.48 7.45 -11.29
N TYR A 99 -16.16 7.31 -11.20
CA TYR A 99 -15.23 8.28 -11.81
C TYR A 99 -14.96 8.02 -13.29
N ASN A 100 -14.96 6.76 -13.71
CA ASN A 100 -14.62 6.39 -15.09
C ASN A 100 -15.83 6.50 -16.03
N LEU A 101 -17.02 6.11 -15.57
CA LEU A 101 -18.25 6.17 -16.38
C LEU A 101 -18.59 7.61 -16.76
N VAL A 102 -18.44 8.55 -15.82
CA VAL A 102 -18.63 9.99 -16.08
C VAL A 102 -17.69 10.46 -17.19
N ARG A 103 -16.41 10.04 -17.15
CA ARG A 103 -15.44 10.37 -18.19
C ARG A 103 -15.83 9.79 -19.55
N PHE A 104 -16.26 8.53 -19.62
CA PHE A 104 -16.74 7.90 -20.86
C PHE A 104 -18.02 8.54 -21.39
N PHE A 105 -18.93 8.95 -20.51
CA PHE A 105 -20.16 9.63 -20.89
C PHE A 105 -19.87 11.02 -21.46
N PHE A 106 -19.04 11.82 -20.80
CA PHE A 106 -18.64 13.15 -21.30
C PHE A 106 -17.89 13.08 -22.62
N THR A 107 -16.96 12.13 -22.77
CA THR A 107 -16.25 11.96 -24.05
C THR A 107 -17.19 11.49 -25.16
N LEU A 108 -18.14 10.60 -24.87
CA LEU A 108 -19.13 10.13 -25.85
C LEU A 108 -20.06 11.27 -26.28
N VAL A 109 -20.59 12.06 -25.34
CA VAL A 109 -21.41 13.23 -25.64
C VAL A 109 -20.63 14.27 -26.45
N THR A 110 -19.39 14.57 -26.06
CA THR A 110 -18.52 15.51 -26.82
C THR A 110 -18.23 15.00 -28.22
N ALA A 111 -17.93 13.71 -28.37
CA ALA A 111 -17.70 13.09 -29.67
C ALA A 111 -18.96 13.11 -30.55
N LEU A 112 -20.15 12.88 -29.98
CA LEU A 112 -21.42 13.00 -30.71
C LEU A 112 -21.73 14.45 -31.09
N LEU A 113 -21.47 15.43 -30.23
CA LEU A 113 -21.66 16.85 -30.54
C LEU A 113 -20.76 17.27 -31.69
N LEU A 114 -19.45 17.03 -31.59
CA LEU A 114 -18.51 17.33 -32.67
C LEU A 114 -18.85 16.53 -33.93
N GLY A 115 -19.12 15.23 -33.80
CA GLY A 115 -19.52 14.37 -34.90
C GLY A 115 -20.78 14.86 -35.61
N SER A 116 -21.79 15.32 -34.85
CA SER A 116 -23.04 15.85 -35.39
C SER A 116 -22.87 17.22 -36.06
N ILE A 117 -22.01 18.09 -35.53
CA ILE A 117 -21.67 19.39 -36.15
C ILE A 117 -20.97 19.17 -37.50
N PHE A 118 -20.08 18.19 -37.57
CA PHE A 118 -19.36 17.85 -38.81
C PHE A 118 -20.12 16.85 -39.71
N TRP A 119 -21.28 16.34 -39.29
CA TRP A 119 -22.04 15.27 -39.98
C TRP A 119 -22.55 15.68 -41.37
N ARG A 120 -22.50 16.96 -41.71
CA ARG A 120 -22.89 17.50 -43.03
C ARG A 120 -21.90 18.52 -43.61
N ILE A 121 -20.67 18.60 -43.11
CA ILE A 121 -19.60 19.41 -43.72
C ILE A 121 -19.05 18.68 -44.96
N GLY A 122 -19.89 18.59 -45.98
CA GLY A 122 -19.56 18.09 -47.32
C GLY A 122 -19.81 19.11 -48.42
N GLU A 123 -20.54 20.19 -48.13
CA GLU A 123 -20.81 21.27 -49.08
C GLU A 123 -20.84 22.59 -48.30
N GLU A 124 -19.87 23.46 -48.61
CA GLU A 124 -19.66 24.82 -48.10
C GLU A 124 -18.90 24.99 -46.76
N ARG A 125 -17.75 25.64 -46.89
CA ARG A 125 -16.71 25.79 -45.86
C ARG A 125 -16.76 27.20 -45.29
N TRP A 126 -17.62 27.41 -44.30
CA TRP A 126 -17.48 28.50 -43.34
C TRP A 126 -17.48 27.90 -41.93
N VAL A 127 -16.30 27.45 -41.50
CA VAL A 127 -16.08 27.15 -40.09
C VAL A 127 -15.93 28.50 -39.40
N ASP A 128 -17.03 29.00 -38.85
CA ASP A 128 -17.02 30.26 -38.11
C ASP A 128 -16.00 30.18 -36.97
N ALA A 129 -15.24 31.26 -36.77
CA ALA A 129 -14.25 31.37 -35.70
C ALA A 129 -14.85 31.11 -34.30
N GLY A 130 -16.17 31.23 -34.14
CA GLY A 130 -16.91 30.81 -32.95
C GLY A 130 -16.76 29.32 -32.66
N THR A 131 -17.00 28.45 -33.64
CA THR A 131 -16.97 26.97 -33.46
C THR A 131 -15.58 26.48 -33.04
N CYS A 132 -14.51 27.02 -33.62
CA CYS A 132 -13.14 26.72 -33.21
C CYS A 132 -12.80 27.22 -31.80
N ARG A 133 -13.36 28.36 -31.38
CA ARG A 133 -13.14 28.90 -30.02
C ARG A 133 -13.90 28.10 -28.97
N PHE A 134 -15.11 27.63 -29.27
CA PHE A 134 -15.87 26.77 -28.36
C PHE A 134 -15.21 25.39 -28.19
N SER A 135 -14.75 24.76 -29.28
CA SER A 135 -14.05 23.47 -29.18
C SER A 135 -12.72 23.59 -28.41
N ALA A 136 -11.95 24.66 -28.63
CA ALA A 136 -10.73 24.93 -27.87
C ALA A 136 -11.02 25.19 -26.37
N ALA A 137 -12.10 25.90 -26.04
CA ALA A 137 -12.50 26.16 -24.66
C ALA A 137 -12.92 24.88 -23.90
N ILE A 138 -13.63 23.95 -24.57
CA ILE A 138 -14.00 22.65 -23.99
C ILE A 138 -12.74 21.84 -23.66
N ILE A 139 -11.78 21.75 -24.58
CA ILE A 139 -10.52 21.00 -24.36
C ILE A 139 -9.69 21.61 -23.21
N LEU A 140 -9.62 22.94 -23.12
CA LEU A 140 -8.89 23.63 -22.04
C LEU A 140 -9.56 23.46 -20.68
N THR A 141 -10.88 23.38 -20.63
CA THR A 141 -11.62 23.20 -19.37
C THR A 141 -11.45 21.79 -18.84
N GLU A 142 -11.48 20.77 -19.70
CA GLU A 142 -11.22 19.37 -19.32
C GLU A 142 -9.78 19.15 -18.84
N LEU A 143 -8.80 19.78 -19.48
CA LEU A 143 -7.41 19.78 -19.00
C LEU A 143 -7.27 20.50 -17.66
N GLY A 144 -8.01 21.61 -17.45
CA GLY A 144 -8.06 22.33 -16.18
C GLY A 144 -8.63 21.49 -15.03
N VAL A 145 -9.72 20.77 -15.27
CA VAL A 145 -10.32 19.85 -14.29
C VAL A 145 -9.38 18.70 -13.95
N VAL A 146 -8.67 18.13 -14.94
CA VAL A 146 -7.65 17.08 -14.70
C VAL A 146 -6.47 17.60 -13.88
N VAL A 147 -6.00 18.83 -14.15
CA VAL A 147 -4.91 19.45 -13.39
C VAL A 147 -5.34 19.77 -11.94
N GLN A 148 -6.57 20.25 -11.72
CA GLN A 148 -7.11 20.48 -10.38
C GLN A 148 -7.33 19.16 -9.63
N GLY A 149 -7.81 18.11 -10.31
CA GLY A 149 -7.94 16.78 -9.73
C GLY A 149 -6.59 16.20 -9.27
N LYS A 150 -5.53 16.39 -10.05
CA LYS A 150 -4.15 16.02 -9.65
C LYS A 150 -3.62 16.85 -8.48
N ARG A 151 -3.94 18.15 -8.41
CA ARG A 151 -3.51 19.05 -7.33
C ARG A 151 -4.23 18.79 -6.00
N ASN A 152 -5.53 18.49 -6.02
CA ASN A 152 -6.26 18.09 -4.82
C ASN A 152 -5.76 16.75 -4.28
N GLN A 153 -5.45 15.79 -5.16
CA GLN A 153 -4.95 14.48 -4.76
C GLN A 153 -3.50 14.50 -4.25
N SER A 154 -2.68 15.49 -4.65
CA SER A 154 -1.38 15.75 -4.01
C SER A 154 -1.53 16.49 -2.68
N SER A 155 -2.47 17.44 -2.58
CA SER A 155 -2.73 18.17 -1.34
C SER A 155 -3.28 17.28 -0.22
N ASP A 156 -4.07 16.25 -0.56
CA ASP A 156 -4.52 15.25 0.43
C ASP A 156 -3.42 14.28 0.85
N ARG A 157 -2.43 14.03 -0.03
CA ARG A 157 -1.25 13.22 0.30
C ARG A 157 -0.35 13.97 1.30
N ASP A 158 -0.15 15.26 1.11
CA ASP A 158 0.63 16.10 2.03
C ASP A 158 -0.09 16.32 3.38
N ARG A 159 -1.44 16.39 3.41
CA ARG A 159 -2.20 16.43 4.68
C ARG A 159 -2.15 15.11 5.45
N GLY A 160 -2.00 13.97 4.77
CA GLY A 160 -1.78 12.67 5.40
C GLY A 160 -0.44 12.57 6.13
N ASP A 161 0.60 13.20 5.60
CA ASP A 161 1.94 13.21 6.22
C ASP A 161 2.05 14.19 7.42
N VAL A 162 1.29 15.29 7.43
CA VAL A 162 1.29 16.24 8.57
C VAL A 162 0.62 15.64 9.82
N CYS A 163 -0.31 14.69 9.67
CA CYS A 163 -0.91 13.98 10.81
C CYS A 163 -0.07 12.80 11.33
N GLY A 164 1.04 12.44 10.65
CA GLY A 164 2.01 11.43 11.12
C GLY A 164 3.16 12.01 11.95
N GLY A 165 3.24 13.33 12.09
CA GLY A 165 4.37 14.06 12.68
C GLY A 165 4.30 14.32 14.19
N HIS A 166 3.98 13.34 15.03
CA HIS A 166 4.31 13.44 16.46
C HIS A 166 4.41 12.08 17.17
N VAL A 167 5.52 11.38 16.96
CA VAL A 167 6.09 10.52 18.00
C VAL A 167 7.57 10.84 18.11
N ARG A 168 7.90 11.69 19.09
CA ARG A 168 9.27 11.87 19.60
C ARG A 168 9.82 10.49 19.96
N ARG A 169 10.85 10.06 19.25
CA ARG A 169 11.77 9.02 19.74
C ARG A 169 12.62 9.63 20.87
N ARG A 170 12.35 9.24 22.10
CA ARG A 170 13.37 8.98 23.12
C ARG A 170 13.54 7.47 23.20
#